data_AF-A0A0R3WLC7-F1
#
_entry.id   AF-A0A0R3WLC7-F1
#
_cell.length_a   1.000
_cell.length_b   1.000
_cell.length_c   1.000
_cell.angle_alpha   90.00
_cell.angle_beta   90.00
_cell.angle_gamma   90.00
#
_symmetry.space_group_name_H-M   'P 1'
#
loop_
_entity.id
_entity.type
_entity.pdbx_description
1 polymer ?
#
loop_
_entity_poly.entity_id
_entity_poly.type
_entity_poly.pdbx_seq_one_letter_code
_entity_poly.pdbx_strand_id
1 'polypeptide(L)'
;MPFDYLGFTNRETVQQVERGYRMPNPNTPKQPCPDDLYEIMMQCWSARPEDRPTFHNLYDIFDNWAVQTEGQYISDGAQNT
;
A
#
# COMPACT_ATOMS: atom_id res chain seq x y z
N MET A 1 5.08 -6.64 17.99
CA MET A 1 5.78 -5.36 18.25
C MET A 1 5.46 -4.41 17.11
N PRO A 2 4.43 -3.52 17.21
CA PRO A 2 4.26 -2.56 16.12
C PRO A 2 3.64 -1.22 16.57
N PHE A 3 4.46 -0.26 16.96
CA PHE A 3 4.19 1.19 16.84
C PHE A 3 5.49 2.01 16.73
N ASP A 4 6.65 1.40 17.01
CA ASP A 4 7.97 2.05 17.04
C ASP A 4 8.64 2.31 15.67
N TYR A 5 7.97 2.14 14.53
CA TYR A 5 8.66 2.15 13.22
C TYR A 5 9.37 3.47 12.87
N LEU A 6 9.10 4.57 13.58
CA LEU A 6 9.79 5.85 13.39
C LEU A 6 10.29 6.49 14.69
N GLY A 7 10.01 5.90 15.85
CA GLY A 7 10.35 6.50 17.15
C GLY A 7 9.66 7.84 17.46
N PHE A 8 8.68 8.26 16.66
CA PHE A 8 7.91 9.48 16.90
C PHE A 8 6.82 9.25 17.94
N THR A 9 6.67 10.20 18.86
CA THR A 9 5.48 10.29 19.71
C THR A 9 4.24 10.62 18.87
N ASN A 10 3.03 10.32 19.37
CA ASN A 10 1.77 10.63 18.66
C ASN A 10 1.69 12.10 18.18
N ARG A 11 2.20 13.04 19.00
CA ARG A 11 2.20 14.46 18.66
C ARG A 11 3.16 14.78 17.52
N GLU A 12 4.36 14.19 17.53
CA GLU A 12 5.33 14.35 16.46
C GLU A 12 4.83 13.72 15.16
N THR A 13 4.17 12.56 15.22
CA THR A 13 3.56 11.91 14.05
C THR A 13 2.54 12.82 13.36
N VAL A 14 1.65 13.47 14.12
CA VAL A 14 0.67 14.43 13.55
C VAL A 14 1.40 15.58 12.84
N GLN A 15 2.41 16.17 13.49
CA GLN A 15 3.19 17.27 12.90
C GLN A 15 3.92 16.86 11.62
N GLN A 16 4.47 15.64 11.56
CA GLN A 16 5.16 15.15 10.38
C GLN A 16 4.17 14.90 9.24
N VAL A 17 3.01 14.30 9.51
CA VAL A 17 1.97 14.08 8.50
C VAL A 17 1.46 15.41 7.93
N GLU A 18 1.27 16.43 8.78
CA GLU A 18 0.91 17.79 8.35
C GLU A 18 1.98 18.44 7.48
N ARG A 19 3.26 18.18 7.74
CA ARG A 19 4.39 18.63 6.90
C ARG A 19 4.52 17.87 5.57
N GLY A 20 3.67 16.88 5.34
CA GLY A 20 3.69 16.05 4.12
C GLY A 20 4.55 14.81 4.22
N TYR A 21 5.10 14.48 5.39
CA TYR A 21 5.78 13.19 5.58
C TYR A 21 4.78 12.05 5.37
N ARG A 22 5.19 11.04 4.61
CA ARG A 22 4.51 9.76 4.46
C ARG A 22 5.52 8.64 4.68
N MET A 23 5.05 7.52 5.20
CA MET A 23 5.93 6.37 5.43
C MET A 23 6.47 5.86 4.10
N PRO A 24 7.77 5.52 4.00
CA PRO A 24 8.33 4.91 2.81
C PRO A 24 7.71 3.53 2.56
N ASN A 25 7.84 3.02 1.33
CA ASN A 25 7.34 1.69 0.99
C ASN A 25 7.94 0.65 1.95
N PRO A 26 7.11 -0.11 2.70
CA PRO A 26 7.57 -1.12 3.64
C PRO A 26 8.10 -2.38 2.94
N ASN A 27 8.39 -2.33 1.64
CA ASN A 27 8.96 -3.41 0.86
C ASN A 27 10.25 -3.92 1.52
N THR A 28 10.16 -5.08 2.15
CA THR A 28 11.29 -5.80 2.74
C THR A 28 11.33 -7.22 2.18
N PRO A 29 12.48 -7.91 2.22
CA PRO A 29 12.56 -9.31 1.77
C PRO A 29 11.61 -10.27 2.50
N LYS A 30 11.11 -9.90 3.69
CA LYS A 30 10.14 -10.68 4.48
C LYS A 30 8.69 -10.25 4.25
N GLN A 31 8.48 -9.04 3.76
CA GLN A 31 7.17 -8.46 3.49
C GLN A 31 7.26 -7.70 2.17
N PRO A 32 7.13 -8.42 1.04
CA PRO A 32 7.10 -7.78 -0.26
C PRO A 32 5.88 -6.86 -0.32
N CYS A 33 6.11 -5.60 -0.68
CA CYS A 33 5.05 -4.64 -0.90
C CYS A 33 5.19 -4.13 -2.35
N PRO A 34 4.34 -4.61 -3.28
CA PRO A 34 4.35 -4.16 -4.66
C PRO A 34 4.21 -2.64 -4.73
N ASP A 35 4.85 -2.03 -5.73
CA ASP A 35 4.81 -0.59 -5.90
C ASP A 35 3.38 -0.10 -6.18
N ASP A 36 2.59 -0.85 -6.95
CA ASP A 36 1.16 -0.56 -7.21
C ASP A 36 0.34 -0.46 -5.92
N LEU A 37 0.59 -1.35 -4.95
CA LEU A 37 -0.08 -1.32 -3.65
C LEU A 37 0.35 -0.08 -2.85
N TYR A 38 1.63 0.28 -2.92
CA TYR A 38 2.14 1.49 -2.27
C TYR A 38 1.58 2.77 -2.90
N GLU A 39 1.38 2.80 -4.21
CA GLU A 39 0.72 3.91 -4.89
C GLU A 39 -0.73 4.08 -4.42
N ILE A 40 -1.48 2.99 -4.24
CA ILE A 40 -2.83 3.04 -3.65
C ILE A 40 -2.78 3.61 -2.22
N MET A 41 -1.81 3.19 -1.40
CA MET A 41 -1.63 3.75 -0.05
C MET A 41 -1.34 5.25 -0.10
N MET A 42 -0.52 5.72 -1.05
CA MET A 42 -0.23 7.13 -1.25
C MET A 42 -1.45 7.94 -1.67
N GLN A 43 -2.32 7.39 -2.53
CA GLN A 43 -3.60 8.02 -2.90
C GLN A 43 -4.53 8.16 -1.68
N CYS A 44 -4.65 7.10 -0.87
CA CYS A 44 -5.39 7.13 0.39
C CYS A 44 -4.86 8.18 1.37
N TRP A 45 -3.54 8.42 1.38
CA TRP A 45 -2.88 9.40 2.24
C TRP A 45 -2.75 10.80 1.62
N SER A 46 -3.53 11.12 0.58
CA SER A 46 -3.53 12.46 0.01
C SER A 46 -3.86 13.52 1.05
N ALA A 47 -3.12 14.64 1.01
CA ALA A 47 -3.34 15.80 1.87
C ALA A 47 -4.74 16.40 1.66
N ARG A 48 -5.23 16.34 0.41
CA ARG A 48 -6.53 16.82 0.00
C ARG A 48 -7.56 15.69 0.12
N PRO A 49 -8.59 15.82 0.97
CA PRO A 49 -9.61 14.79 1.15
C PRO A 49 -10.33 14.40 -0.14
N GLU A 50 -10.52 15.35 -1.06
CA GLU A 50 -11.19 15.16 -2.35
C GLU A 50 -10.39 14.32 -3.35
N ASP A 51 -9.06 14.24 -3.19
CA ASP A 51 -8.20 13.43 -4.04
C ASP A 51 -8.10 11.97 -3.53
N ARG A 52 -8.74 11.66 -2.39
CA ARG A 52 -8.73 10.30 -1.82
C ARG A 52 -9.75 9.41 -2.53
N PRO A 53 -9.39 8.17 -2.87
CA PRO A 53 -10.33 7.23 -3.47
C PRO A 53 -11.45 6.90 -2.49
N THR A 54 -12.65 6.63 -3.03
CA THR A 54 -13.75 6.12 -2.22
C THR A 54 -13.51 4.65 -1.86
N PHE A 55 -14.18 4.16 -0.81
CA PHE A 55 -14.13 2.73 -0.49
C PHE A 55 -14.64 1.84 -1.63
N HIS A 56 -15.60 2.32 -2.43
CA HIS A 56 -16.08 1.61 -3.61
C HIS A 56 -14.98 1.49 -4.67
N ASN A 57 -14.28 2.58 -4.97
CA ASN A 57 -13.15 2.56 -5.91
C ASN A 57 -12.03 1.64 -5.40
N LEU A 58 -11.73 1.67 -4.10
CA LEU A 58 -10.74 0.79 -3.50
C LEU A 58 -11.13 -0.69 -3.64
N TYR A 59 -12.39 -1.02 -3.41
CA TYR A 59 -12.90 -2.38 -3.61
C TYR A 59 -12.69 -2.84 -5.06
N ASP A 60 -13.09 -2.03 -6.05
CA ASP A 60 -12.93 -2.37 -7.46
C ASP A 60 -11.45 -2.52 -7.87
N ILE A 61 -10.57 -1.67 -7.32
CA ILE A 61 -9.12 -1.76 -7.54
C ILE A 61 -8.58 -3.09 -7.00
N PHE A 62 -8.93 -3.45 -5.76
CA PHE A 62 -8.42 -4.67 -5.13
C PHE A 62 -9.02 -5.96 -5.72
N ASP A 63 -10.28 -5.93 -6.13
CA ASP A 63 -10.94 -7.04 -6.82
C ASP A 63 -10.23 -7.35 -8.15
N ASN A 64 -9.92 -6.31 -8.94
CA ASN A 64 -9.14 -6.45 -10.18
C ASN A 64 -7.68 -6.85 -9.93
N TRP A 65 -7.08 -6.41 -8.83
CA TRP A 65 -5.71 -6.76 -8.45
C TRP A 65 -5.58 -8.25 -8.09
N ALA A 66 -6.58 -8.83 -7.41
CA ALA A 66 -6.63 -10.25 -7.12
C ALA A 66 -6.65 -11.10 -8.40
N VAL A 67 -7.41 -10.68 -9.41
CA VAL A 67 -7.51 -11.36 -10.72
C VAL A 67 -6.17 -11.36 -11.48
N GLN A 68 -5.36 -10.30 -11.37
CA GLN A 68 -4.00 -10.26 -11.96
C GLN A 68 -3.00 -11.15 -11.22
N THR A 69 -3.14 -11.25 -9.90
CA THR A 69 -2.23 -12.03 -9.06
C THR A 69 -2.48 -13.54 -9.19
N GLU A 70 -3.73 -13.95 -9.40
CA GLU A 70 -4.11 -15.35 -9.65
C GLU A 70 -3.67 -15.86 -11.03
N GLY A 71 -3.63 -14.99 -12.06
CA GLY A 71 -3.17 -15.36 -13.40
C GLY A 71 -1.70 -15.80 -13.47
N GLN A 72 -0.85 -15.23 -12.61
CA GLN A 72 0.58 -15.58 -12.56
C GLN A 72 0.86 -16.93 -11.87
N TYR A 73 0.05 -17.35 -10.90
CA TYR A 73 0.19 -18.68 -10.28
C TYR A 73 -0.14 -19.82 -11.24
N ILE A 74 -1.04 -19.60 -12.19
CA ILE A 74 -1.45 -20.61 -13.17
C ILE A 74 -0.43 -20.69 -14.32
N SER A 75 0.25 -19.60 -14.68
CA SER A 75 1.24 -19.60 -15.78
C SER A 75 2.58 -20.25 -15.41
N ASP A 76 3.03 -20.13 -14.16
CA ASP A 76 4.32 -20.71 -13.72
C ASP A 76 4.25 -22.22 -13.41
N GLY A 77 3.04 -22.78 -13.34
CA GLY A 77 2.81 -24.22 -13.18
C GLY A 77 2.87 -25.02 -14.49
N ALA A 78 2.96 -24.38 -15.65
CA ALA A 78 2.80 -25.02 -16.96
C ALA A 78 4.11 -25.31 -17.72
N GLN A 79 5.30 -25.15 -17.11
CA GLN A 79 6.59 -25.45 -17.77
C GLN A 79 7.41 -26.59 -17.14
N ASN A 80 6.84 -27.40 -16.24
CA ASN A 80 7.48 -28.64 -15.80
C ASN A 80 6.58 -29.87 -16.02
N THR A 81 6.35 -30.19 -17.29
CA THR A 81 6.03 -31.56 -17.74
C THR A 81 6.85 -31.85 -18.98
#